data_AF-A0A9N9ZMV2-F1
#
_entry.id   AF-A0A9N9ZMV2-F1
#
_cell.length_a   1.000
_cell.length_b   1.000
_cell.length_c   1.000
_cell.angle_alpha   90.00
_cell.angle_beta   90.00
_cell.angle_gamma   90.00
#
_symmetry.space_group_name_H-M   'P 1'
#
loop_
_entity.id
_entity.type
_entity.pdbx_description
1 polymer ?
#
loop_
_entity_poly.entity_id
_entity_poly.type
_entity_poly.pdbx_seq_one_letter_code
_entity_poly.pdbx_strand_id
1 'polypeptide(L)'
;MHFIKTVVSIFALSSFAAAHFAEEADAGLSRRALAESAHDEYLAAREEYIEKRELFRRLGGNGTCGKASDGRKHCYKNGVPCGPCASNASNGQYCLCNLRVK
;
A
#
# COMPACT_ATOMS: atom_id res chain seq x y z
N MET A 1 -56.32 10.18 33.06
CA MET A 1 -55.39 10.53 31.95
C MET A 1 -53.99 9.93 32.16
N HIS A 2 -53.86 8.59 32.24
CA HIS A 2 -52.55 7.92 32.41
C HIS A 2 -52.22 6.92 31.29
N PHE A 3 -53.23 6.41 30.57
CA PHE A 3 -53.08 5.39 29.54
C PHE A 3 -52.50 5.91 28.21
N ILE A 4 -52.77 7.18 27.87
CA ILE A 4 -52.24 7.79 26.64
C ILE A 4 -50.73 8.05 26.76
N LYS A 5 -50.25 8.37 27.97
CA LYS A 5 -48.83 8.65 28.22
C LYS A 5 -47.95 7.41 28.10
N THR A 6 -48.48 6.24 28.44
CA THR A 6 -47.75 4.97 28.31
C THR A 6 -47.65 4.52 26.86
N VAL A 7 -48.71 4.67 26.06
CA VAL A 7 -48.71 4.27 24.64
C VAL A 7 -47.74 5.13 23.82
N VAL A 8 -47.71 6.45 24.04
CA VAL A 8 -46.77 7.35 23.36
C VAL A 8 -45.31 7.04 23.74
N SER A 9 -45.06 6.64 24.98
CA SER A 9 -43.71 6.25 25.45
C SER A 9 -43.20 4.95 24.81
N ILE A 10 -44.07 3.94 24.70
CA ILE A 10 -43.70 2.65 24.09
C ILE A 10 -43.41 2.83 22.59
N PHE A 11 -44.23 3.63 21.89
CA PHE A 11 -44.03 3.87 20.46
C PHE A 11 -42.74 4.64 20.18
N ALA A 12 -42.42 5.65 21.01
CA ALA A 12 -41.17 6.38 20.89
C ALA A 12 -39.96 5.47 21.12
N LEU A 13 -39.98 4.62 22.16
CA LEU A 13 -38.88 3.69 22.47
C LEU A 13 -38.66 2.66 21.34
N SER A 14 -39.73 2.16 20.73
CA SER A 14 -39.62 1.23 19.60
C SER A 14 -39.05 1.88 18.33
N SER A 15 -39.37 3.15 18.08
CA SER A 15 -38.84 3.89 16.93
C SER A 15 -37.34 4.16 17.05
N PHE A 16 -36.86 4.51 18.26
CA PHE A 16 -35.42 4.69 18.51
C PHE A 16 -34.64 3.39 18.39
N ALA A 17 -35.18 2.27 18.87
CA ALA A 17 -34.53 0.96 18.71
C ALA A 17 -34.42 0.56 17.24
N ALA A 18 -35.50 0.70 16.45
CA ALA A 18 -35.50 0.36 15.04
C ALA A 18 -34.53 1.21 14.20
N ALA A 19 -34.40 2.51 14.51
CA ALA A 19 -33.44 3.39 13.85
C ALA A 19 -31.98 3.02 14.16
N HIS A 20 -31.67 2.67 15.42
CA HIS A 20 -30.34 2.22 15.82
C HIS A 20 -29.92 0.92 15.12
N PHE A 21 -30.85 -0.05 15.00
CA PHE A 21 -30.57 -1.31 14.29
C PHE A 21 -30.50 -1.15 12.78
N ALA A 22 -31.24 -0.19 12.20
CA ALA A 22 -31.17 0.12 10.77
C ALA A 22 -29.83 0.78 10.39
N GLU A 23 -29.36 1.75 11.19
CA GLU A 23 -28.06 2.39 10.95
C GLU A 23 -26.88 1.42 11.14
N GLU A 24 -26.91 0.52 12.13
CA GLU A 24 -25.85 -0.48 12.34
C GLU A 24 -25.82 -1.56 11.25
N ALA A 25 -26.98 -1.96 10.72
CA ALA A 25 -27.07 -2.92 9.62
C ALA A 25 -26.47 -2.34 8.32
N ASP A 26 -26.79 -1.09 7.99
CA ASP A 26 -26.26 -0.39 6.82
C ASP A 26 -24.78 -0.01 6.97
N ALA A 27 -24.36 0.39 8.19
CA ALA A 27 -22.95 0.63 8.51
C ALA A 27 -22.10 -0.66 8.45
N GLY A 28 -22.68 -1.80 8.85
CA GLY A 28 -22.02 -3.11 8.79
C GLY A 28 -21.85 -3.63 7.36
N LEU A 29 -22.87 -3.47 6.52
CA LEU A 29 -22.84 -3.83 5.10
C LEU A 29 -21.87 -2.93 4.31
N SER A 30 -21.91 -1.62 4.55
CA SER A 30 -20.98 -0.68 3.91
C SER A 30 -19.52 -0.90 4.34
N ARG A 31 -19.26 -1.24 5.61
CA ARG A 31 -17.90 -1.62 6.06
C ARG A 31 -17.39 -2.90 5.40
N ARG A 32 -18.24 -3.90 5.19
CA ARG A 32 -17.84 -5.14 4.50
C ARG A 32 -17.55 -4.89 3.03
N ALA A 33 -18.40 -4.14 2.33
CA ALA A 33 -18.16 -3.76 0.94
C ALA A 33 -16.87 -2.91 0.77
N LEU A 34 -16.61 -1.99 1.70
CA LEU A 34 -15.35 -1.23 1.71
C LEU A 34 -14.12 -2.10 2.01
N ALA A 35 -14.25 -3.11 2.88
CA ALA A 35 -13.15 -4.03 3.16
C ALA A 35 -12.87 -4.97 1.98
N GLU A 36 -13.91 -5.45 1.28
CA GLU A 36 -13.77 -6.29 0.09
C GLU A 36 -13.13 -5.51 -1.06
N SER A 37 -13.61 -4.30 -1.36
CA SER A 37 -13.01 -3.44 -2.38
C SER A 37 -11.55 -3.08 -2.08
N ALA A 38 -11.23 -2.71 -0.83
CA ALA A 38 -9.85 -2.43 -0.43
C ALA A 38 -8.95 -3.67 -0.52
N HIS A 39 -9.49 -4.86 -0.25
CA HIS A 39 -8.77 -6.12 -0.38
C HIS A 39 -8.46 -6.43 -1.85
N ASP A 40 -9.43 -6.24 -2.75
CA ASP A 40 -9.25 -6.45 -4.18
C ASP A 40 -8.24 -5.46 -4.78
N GLU A 41 -8.30 -4.19 -4.38
CA GLU A 41 -7.30 -3.17 -4.73
C GLU A 41 -5.90 -3.56 -4.24
N TYR A 42 -5.79 -4.08 -3.03
CA TYR A 42 -4.51 -4.57 -2.49
C TYR A 42 -3.98 -5.77 -3.28
N LEU A 43 -4.84 -6.72 -3.66
CA LEU A 43 -4.43 -7.87 -4.47
C LEU A 43 -3.93 -7.43 -5.84
N ALA A 44 -4.65 -6.53 -6.51
CA ALA A 44 -4.23 -5.97 -7.79
C ALA A 44 -2.88 -5.23 -7.66
N ALA A 45 -2.71 -4.37 -6.65
CA ALA A 45 -1.46 -3.67 -6.40
C ALA A 45 -0.29 -4.63 -6.08
N ARG A 46 -0.58 -5.72 -5.38
CA ARG A 46 0.42 -6.76 -5.06
C ARG A 46 0.87 -7.50 -6.31
N GLU A 47 -0.04 -7.85 -7.21
CA GLU A 47 0.31 -8.49 -8.49
C GLU A 47 1.16 -7.57 -9.36
N GLU A 48 0.75 -6.31 -9.49
CA GLU A 48 1.50 -5.29 -10.22
C GLU A 48 2.91 -5.10 -9.63
N TYR A 49 3.04 -5.10 -8.30
CA TYR A 49 4.33 -5.01 -7.64
C TYR A 49 5.23 -6.21 -7.96
N ILE A 50 4.66 -7.43 -7.95
CA ILE A 50 5.42 -8.65 -8.28
C ILE A 50 5.91 -8.58 -9.73
N GLU A 51 5.03 -8.21 -10.66
CA GLU A 51 5.39 -8.07 -12.08
C GLU A 51 6.49 -7.03 -12.28
N LYS A 52 6.33 -5.82 -11.71
CA LYS A 52 7.34 -4.75 -11.82
C LYS A 52 8.67 -5.15 -11.16
N ARG A 53 8.63 -5.89 -10.05
CA ARG A 53 9.83 -6.41 -9.38
C ARG A 53 10.56 -7.44 -10.24
N GLU A 54 9.82 -8.34 -10.90
CA GLU A 54 10.40 -9.30 -11.83
C GLU A 54 11.00 -8.63 -13.06
N LEU A 55 10.33 -7.64 -13.63
CA LEU A 55 10.85 -6.83 -14.73
C LEU A 55 12.15 -6.13 -14.32
N PHE A 56 12.20 -5.55 -13.12
CA PHE A 56 13.42 -4.94 -12.57
C PHE A 56 14.56 -5.95 -12.42
N ARG A 57 14.25 -7.18 -12.01
CA ARG A 57 15.24 -8.26 -11.89
C ARG A 57 15.77 -8.68 -13.27
N ARG A 58 14.92 -8.70 -14.30
CA ARG A 58 15.28 -9.12 -15.67
C ARG A 58 16.03 -8.03 -16.44
N LEU A 59 15.55 -6.79 -16.41
CA LEU A 59 16.15 -5.66 -17.14
C LEU A 59 17.46 -5.19 -16.49
N GLY A 60 17.66 -5.52 -15.22
CA GLY A 60 18.77 -4.99 -14.45
C GLY A 60 18.55 -3.53 -14.08
N GLY A 61 19.37 -3.03 -13.17
CA GLY A 61 19.41 -1.61 -12.82
C GLY A 61 20.01 -0.74 -13.93
N ASN A 62 19.72 0.56 -13.86
CA ASN A 62 20.11 1.57 -14.86
C ASN A 62 21.60 2.00 -14.79
N GLY A 63 22.42 1.30 -14.00
CA GLY A 63 23.85 1.52 -13.84
C GLY A 63 24.59 0.22 -13.59
N THR A 64 25.92 0.30 -13.49
CA THR A 64 26.79 -0.85 -13.24
C THR A 64 27.77 -0.59 -12.10
N CYS A 65 28.09 -1.66 -11.36
CA CYS A 65 29.04 -1.59 -10.25
C CYS A 65 30.48 -1.56 -10.75
N GLY A 66 31.21 -0.51 -10.39
CA GLY A 66 32.63 -0.33 -10.63
C GLY A 66 33.42 -0.17 -9.33
N LYS A 67 34.73 -0.42 -9.38
CA LYS A 67 35.63 -0.10 -8.27
C LYS A 67 35.82 1.42 -8.19
N ALA A 68 35.66 1.99 -7.00
CA ALA A 68 36.08 3.35 -6.70
C ALA A 68 37.49 3.37 -6.11
N SER A 69 38.07 4.57 -6.01
CA SER A 69 39.43 4.80 -5.51
C SER A 69 39.61 4.43 -4.03
N ASP A 70 38.53 4.38 -3.26
CA ASP A 70 38.51 3.97 -1.85
C ASP A 70 38.44 2.44 -1.66
N GLY A 71 38.48 1.67 -2.74
CA GLY A 71 38.37 0.21 -2.73
C GLY A 71 36.93 -0.31 -2.56
N ARG A 72 35.96 0.58 -2.35
CA ARG A 72 34.54 0.21 -2.31
C ARG A 72 33.97 0.14 -3.72
N LYS A 73 32.87 -0.60 -3.88
CA LYS A 73 32.15 -0.68 -5.15
C LYS A 73 31.08 0.40 -5.18
N HIS A 74 31.16 1.25 -6.20
CA HIS A 74 30.18 2.30 -6.46
C HIS A 74 29.39 1.98 -7.72
N CYS A 75 28.13 2.37 -7.72
CA CYS A 75 27.25 2.29 -8.87
C CYS A 75 27.52 3.50 -9.77
N TYR A 76 27.72 3.25 -11.06
CA TYR A 76 27.96 4.26 -12.08
C TYR A 76 26.87 4.21 -13.14
N LYS A 77 26.43 5.38 -13.59
CA LYS A 77 25.58 5.55 -14.77
C LYS A 77 26.21 6.62 -15.64
N ASN A 78 26.52 6.28 -16.90
CA ASN A 78 27.20 7.18 -17.85
C ASN A 78 28.49 7.80 -17.28
N GLY A 79 29.26 7.03 -16.50
CA GLY A 79 30.49 7.49 -15.85
C GLY A 79 30.31 8.34 -14.59
N VAL A 80 29.07 8.68 -14.20
CA VAL A 80 28.78 9.44 -12.98
C VAL A 80 28.46 8.49 -11.82
N PRO A 81 29.15 8.62 -10.66
CA PRO A 81 28.82 7.84 -9.47
C PRO A 81 27.49 8.29 -8.88
N CYS A 82 26.60 7.34 -8.59
CA CYS A 82 25.23 7.64 -8.18
C CYS A 82 24.83 7.02 -6.82
N GLY A 83 25.65 6.10 -6.29
CA GLY A 83 25.36 5.43 -5.03
C GLY A 83 26.31 4.25 -4.75
N PRO A 84 26.22 3.64 -3.57
CA PRO A 84 26.98 2.43 -3.24
C PRO A 84 26.36 1.20 -3.93
N CYS A 85 27.20 0.23 -4.27
CA CYS A 85 26.73 -1.10 -4.67
C CYS A 85 26.50 -2.02 -3.47
N ALA A 86 25.77 -3.12 -3.69
CA ALA A 86 25.68 -4.18 -2.68
C ALA A 86 27.08 -4.70 -2.31
N SER A 87 27.29 -5.05 -1.03
CA SER A 87 28.59 -5.47 -0.51
C SER A 87 29.16 -6.71 -1.21
N ASN A 88 28.28 -7.58 -1.71
CA ASN A 88 28.62 -8.80 -2.46
C ASN A 88 28.57 -8.62 -3.99
N ALA A 89 28.35 -7.41 -4.51
CA ALA A 89 28.16 -7.21 -5.94
C ALA A 89 29.44 -7.49 -6.74
N SER A 90 29.38 -8.15 -7.90
CA SER A 90 30.53 -8.31 -8.79
C SER A 90 30.79 -7.04 -9.63
N ASN A 91 31.98 -6.91 -10.21
CA ASN A 91 32.25 -5.81 -11.15
C ASN A 91 31.36 -5.99 -12.41
N GLY A 92 30.72 -4.91 -12.86
CA GLY A 92 29.77 -4.94 -13.97
C GLY A 92 28.38 -5.42 -13.60
N GLN A 93 28.13 -5.82 -12.35
CA GLN A 93 26.77 -6.16 -11.90
C GLN A 93 25.87 -4.92 -11.99
N TYR A 94 24.64 -5.14 -12.46
CA TYR A 94 23.67 -4.06 -12.53
C TYR A 94 23.30 -3.52 -11.15
N CYS A 95 23.15 -2.21 -11.06
CA CYS A 95 22.79 -1.48 -9.86
C CYS A 95 21.86 -0.31 -10.17
N LEU A 96 21.20 0.21 -9.14
CA LEU A 96 20.21 1.27 -9.29
C LEU A 96 20.80 2.62 -8.91
N CYS A 97 21.00 3.45 -9.93
CA CYS A 97 21.23 4.87 -9.80
C CYS A 97 19.90 5.60 -9.60
N ASN A 98 19.48 5.66 -8.34
CA ASN A 98 18.50 6.64 -7.89
C ASN A 98 19.27 7.92 -7.56
N LEU A 99 19.59 8.71 -8.58
CA LEU A 99 20.05 10.08 -8.38
C LEU A 99 18.96 10.75 -7.55
N ARG A 100 19.22 10.99 -6.26
CA ARG A 100 18.32 11.81 -5.45
C ARG A 100 18.31 13.18 -6.11
N VAL A 101 17.29 13.43 -6.93
CA VAL A 101 16.94 14.80 -7.34
C VAL A 101 16.62 15.50 -6.03
N LYS A 102 17.50 16.42 -5.66
CA LYS A 102 17.41 17.20 -4.44
C LYS A 102 16.56 18.43 -4.70
#